data_AF-A0A1H5Q8I9-F1
#
_entry.id   AF-A0A1H5Q8I9-F1
#
_cell.length_a   1.000
_cell.length_b   1.000
_cell.length_c   1.000
_cell.angle_alpha   90.00
_cell.angle_beta   90.00
_cell.angle_gamma   90.00
#
_symmetry.space_group_name_H-M   'P 1'
#
loop_
_entity.id
_entity.type
_entity.pdbx_description
1 polymer ?
#
loop_
_entity_poly.entity_id
_entity_poly.type
_entity_poly.pdbx_seq_one_letter_code
_entity_poly.pdbx_strand_id
1 'polypeptide(L)'
;MEEDPNDAWHAKPGPADPVLVRAVLTAARSKAPAEALEEVATDAYEAGVTPLGMMRACYAAQDTIVAGAPEGSDDPAYDAVLDLMDRLTGFCPPGAKLEPLPPK
;
A
#
# COMPACT_ATOMS: atom_id res chain seq x y z
N MET A 1 -11.61 11.08 26.45
CA MET A 1 -10.56 11.61 25.57
C MET A 1 -10.85 10.94 24.24
N GLU A 2 -11.63 11.61 23.40
CA GLU A 2 -11.95 11.11 22.05
C GLU A 2 -10.66 11.21 21.24
N GLU A 3 -10.11 10.07 20.80
CA GLU A 3 -8.99 10.06 19.86
C GLU A 3 -9.51 10.60 18.53
N ASP A 4 -8.97 11.75 18.10
CA ASP A 4 -9.28 12.35 16.82
C ASP A 4 -8.78 11.40 15.72
N PRO A 5 -9.64 10.88 14.82
CA PRO A 5 -9.23 10.00 13.73
C PRO A 5 -8.22 10.68 12.77
N ASN A 6 -8.09 12.00 12.84
CA ASN A 6 -7.09 12.77 12.10
C ASN A 6 -5.67 12.69 12.72
N ASP A 7 -5.54 12.24 13.98
CA ASP A 7 -4.25 12.14 14.68
C ASP A 7 -3.40 10.95 14.18
N ALA A 8 -4.02 9.96 13.54
CA ALA A 8 -3.33 8.84 12.89
C ALA A 8 -2.43 9.29 11.71
N TRP A 9 -2.78 10.41 11.06
CA TRP A 9 -1.94 11.04 10.03
C TRP A 9 -0.75 11.82 10.62
N HIS A 10 -0.86 12.24 11.88
CA HIS A 10 0.13 13.07 12.59
C HIS A 10 1.00 12.27 13.58
N ALA A 11 0.69 10.99 13.81
CA ALA A 11 1.52 10.07 14.58
C ALA A 11 2.96 10.07 14.06
N LYS A 12 3.93 10.22 14.98
CA LYS A 12 5.36 10.33 14.69
C LYS A 12 5.82 9.30 13.64
N PRO A 13 6.69 9.69 12.69
CA PRO A 13 7.14 8.78 11.64
C PRO A 13 8.00 7.66 12.24
N GLY A 14 7.40 6.47 12.32
CA GLY A 14 8.12 5.22 12.48
C GLY A 14 8.54 4.64 11.11
N PRO A 15 9.58 3.79 11.06
CA PRO A 15 9.94 3.08 9.84
C PRO A 15 8.77 2.23 9.33
N ALA A 16 8.74 1.98 8.02
CA ALA A 16 7.78 1.04 7.43
C ALA A 16 7.93 -0.35 8.10
N ASP A 17 6.81 -1.03 8.35
CA ASP A 17 6.84 -2.39 8.89
C ASP A 17 7.49 -3.33 7.84
N PRO A 18 8.64 -3.96 8.16
CA PRO A 18 9.35 -4.81 7.21
C PRO A 18 8.57 -6.07 6.81
N VAL A 19 7.63 -6.53 7.63
CA VAL A 19 6.76 -7.68 7.28
C VAL A 19 5.77 -7.24 6.20
N LEU A 20 5.13 -6.09 6.39
CA LEU A 20 4.19 -5.53 5.41
C LEU A 20 4.88 -5.18 4.09
N VAL A 21 6.09 -4.61 4.14
CA VAL A 21 6.89 -4.34 2.92
C VAL A 21 7.15 -5.62 2.13
N ARG A 22 7.51 -6.72 2.80
CA ARG A 22 7.72 -8.02 2.14
C ARG A 22 6.44 -8.60 1.55
N ALA A 23 5.31 -8.43 2.24
CA ALA A 23 4.00 -8.85 1.74
C ALA A 23 3.64 -8.09 0.46
N VAL A 24 3.78 -6.76 0.45
CA VAL A 24 3.55 -5.91 -0.72
C VAL A 24 4.46 -6.31 -1.88
N LEU A 25 5.76 -6.50 -1.65
CA LEU A 25 6.71 -6.93 -2.68
C LEU A 25 6.34 -8.31 -3.28
N THR A 26 5.88 -9.23 -2.44
CA THR A 26 5.48 -10.58 -2.88
C THR A 26 4.20 -10.51 -3.72
N ALA A 27 3.21 -9.74 -3.28
CA ALA A 27 1.95 -9.53 -3.99
C ALA A 27 2.15 -8.84 -5.34
N ALA A 28 2.98 -7.80 -5.39
CA ALA A 28 3.30 -7.05 -6.60
C ALA A 28 3.96 -7.92 -7.69
N ARG A 29 4.66 -8.98 -7.29
CA ARG A 29 5.32 -9.93 -8.20
C ARG A 29 4.47 -11.17 -8.51
N SER A 30 3.24 -11.23 -8.02
CA SER A 30 2.35 -12.37 -8.25
C SER A 30 1.82 -12.38 -9.69
N LYS A 31 1.12 -13.47 -10.06
CA LYS A 31 0.47 -13.57 -11.37
C LYS A 31 -0.73 -12.62 -11.54
N ALA A 32 -1.33 -12.20 -10.44
CA ALA A 32 -2.47 -11.28 -10.40
C ALA A 32 -2.20 -10.18 -9.35
N PRO A 33 -1.29 -9.23 -9.64
CA PRO A 33 -0.82 -8.26 -8.65
C PRO A 33 -1.94 -7.42 -8.02
N ALA A 34 -2.91 -6.98 -8.81
CA ALA A 34 -4.00 -6.14 -8.34
C ALA A 34 -4.83 -6.83 -7.23
N GLU A 35 -5.23 -8.09 -7.44
CA GLU A 35 -5.99 -8.88 -6.47
C GLU A 35 -5.17 -9.18 -5.22
N ALA A 36 -3.91 -9.60 -5.39
CA ALA A 36 -3.03 -9.93 -4.26
C ALA A 36 -2.68 -8.70 -3.41
N LEU A 37 -2.49 -7.53 -4.04
CA LEU A 37 -2.20 -6.28 -3.34
C LEU A 37 -3.43 -5.76 -2.59
N GLU A 38 -4.62 -5.95 -3.14
CA GLU A 38 -5.89 -5.63 -2.49
C GLU A 38 -6.12 -6.51 -1.25
N GLU A 39 -5.81 -7.81 -1.33
CA GLU A 39 -5.84 -8.73 -0.19
C GLU A 39 -4.86 -8.29 0.90
N VAL A 40 -3.60 -8.02 0.56
CA VAL A 40 -2.59 -7.52 1.53
C VAL A 40 -3.05 -6.23 2.20
N ALA A 41 -3.62 -5.28 1.45
CA ALA A 41 -4.11 -4.03 2.02
C ALA A 41 -5.30 -4.27 2.97
N THR A 42 -6.21 -5.16 2.60
CA THR A 42 -7.39 -5.52 3.40
C THR A 42 -6.97 -6.19 4.71
N ASP A 43 -6.12 -7.22 4.65
CA ASP A 43 -5.59 -7.92 5.82
C ASP A 43 -4.83 -6.97 6.75
N ALA A 44 -4.05 -6.04 6.19
CA ALA A 44 -3.33 -5.04 6.95
C ALA A 44 -4.30 -4.11 7.71
N TYR A 45 -5.37 -3.65 7.07
CA TYR A 45 -6.39 -2.83 7.72
C TYR A 45 -7.15 -3.58 8.80
N GLU A 46 -7.50 -4.85 8.57
CA GLU A 46 -8.12 -5.71 9.59
C GLU A 46 -7.19 -5.93 10.80
N ALA A 47 -5.87 -5.98 10.57
CA ALA A 47 -4.86 -6.03 11.63
C ALA A 47 -4.59 -4.67 12.32
N GLY A 48 -5.29 -3.61 11.92
CA GLY A 48 -5.16 -2.27 12.52
C GLY A 48 -4.00 -1.43 11.97
N VAL A 49 -3.42 -1.81 10.84
CA VAL A 49 -2.44 -0.96 10.14
C VAL A 49 -3.15 0.32 9.68
N THR A 50 -2.53 1.47 9.92
CA THR A 50 -3.10 2.75 9.50
C THR A 50 -2.88 2.98 8.00
N PRO A 51 -3.70 3.82 7.33
CA PRO A 51 -3.45 4.21 5.93
C PRO A 51 -2.04 4.75 5.71
N LEU A 52 -1.51 5.53 6.66
CA LEU A 52 -0.14 6.02 6.63
C LEU A 52 0.91 4.90 6.74
N GLY A 53 0.66 3.88 7.57
CA GLY A 53 1.50 2.69 7.68
C GLY A 53 1.54 1.90 6.38
N MET A 54 0.39 1.72 5.73
CA MET A 54 0.28 1.05 4.43
C MET A 54 1.03 1.82 3.33
N MET A 55 0.80 3.14 3.24
CA MET A 55 1.51 3.99 2.27
C MET A 55 3.03 3.95 2.45
N ARG A 56 3.53 3.95 3.69
CA ARG A 56 4.97 3.78 3.97
C ARG A 56 5.51 2.45 3.47
N ALA A 57 4.74 1.37 3.61
CA ALA A 57 5.15 0.07 3.10
C ALA A 57 5.22 0.06 1.56
N CYS A 58 4.26 0.70 0.89
CA CYS A 58 4.27 0.85 -0.57
C CYS A 58 5.49 1.65 -1.07
N TYR A 59 5.82 2.78 -0.42
CA TYR A 59 7.02 3.55 -0.77
C TYR A 59 8.31 2.73 -0.59
N ALA A 60 8.46 2.02 0.52
CA ALA A 60 9.64 1.18 0.74
C ALA A 60 9.71 -0.01 -0.25
N ALA A 61 8.57 -0.54 -0.68
CA ALA A 61 8.51 -1.55 -1.73
C ALA A 61 8.95 -0.98 -3.09
N GLN A 62 8.51 0.24 -3.46
CA GLN A 62 8.98 0.91 -4.67
C GLN A 62 10.49 1.10 -4.67
N ASP A 63 11.06 1.63 -3.59
CA ASP A 63 12.51 1.83 -3.45
C ASP A 63 13.27 0.51 -3.65
N THR A 64 12.72 -0.58 -3.10
CA THR A 64 13.31 -1.92 -3.24
C THR A 64 13.23 -2.45 -4.67
N ILE A 65 12.13 -2.20 -5.38
CA ILE A 65 11.95 -2.61 -6.78
C ILE A 65 12.93 -1.84 -7.67
N VAL A 66 12.97 -0.51 -7.53
CA VAL A 66 13.85 0.37 -8.32
C VAL A 66 15.32 0.02 -8.09
N ALA A 67 15.74 -0.23 -6.85
CA ALA A 67 17.12 -0.62 -6.55
C ALA A 67 17.51 -1.99 -7.11
N GLY A 68 16.54 -2.88 -7.36
CA GLY A 68 16.76 -4.21 -7.91
C GLY A 68 16.59 -4.32 -9.42
N ALA A 69 16.05 -3.28 -10.07
CA ALA A 69 15.76 -3.28 -11.51
C ALA A 69 17.01 -2.91 -12.32
N PRO A 70 17.26 -3.57 -13.47
CA PRO A 70 18.22 -3.10 -14.45
C PRO A 70 17.97 -1.64 -14.87
N GLU A 71 19.04 -0.89 -15.13
CA GLU A 71 18.91 0.48 -15.61
C GLU A 71 18.11 0.54 -16.91
N GLY A 72 17.05 1.36 -16.93
CA GLY A 72 16.18 1.55 -18.09
C GLY A 72 15.18 0.43 -18.34
N SER A 73 14.98 -0.50 -17.40
CA SER A 73 13.87 -1.45 -17.47
C SER A 73 12.67 -0.99 -16.63
N ASP A 74 11.48 -1.11 -17.19
CA ASP A 74 10.23 -0.97 -16.45
C ASP A 74 9.91 -2.31 -15.75
N ASP A 75 9.91 -2.30 -14.41
CA ASP A 75 9.49 -3.47 -13.63
C ASP A 75 7.96 -3.41 -13.43
N PRO A 76 7.18 -4.39 -13.93
CA PRO A 76 5.72 -4.38 -13.80
C PRO A 76 5.24 -4.40 -12.34
N ALA A 77 6.07 -4.85 -11.40
CA ALA A 77 5.76 -4.77 -9.98
C ALA A 77 5.71 -3.32 -9.48
N TYR A 78 6.51 -2.41 -10.07
CA TYR A 78 6.50 -1.00 -9.74
C TYR A 78 5.15 -0.35 -10.09
N ASP A 79 4.65 -0.60 -11.31
CA ASP A 79 3.36 -0.10 -11.77
C ASP A 79 2.19 -0.63 -10.92
N ALA A 80 2.24 -1.91 -10.53
CA ALA A 80 1.23 -2.49 -9.66
C ALA A 80 1.19 -1.84 -8.27
N VAL A 81 2.35 -1.50 -7.69
CA VAL A 81 2.42 -0.78 -6.41
C VAL A 81 1.92 0.66 -6.54
N LEU A 82 2.23 1.33 -7.66
CA LEU A 82 1.69 2.66 -7.96
C LEU A 82 0.16 2.65 -8.06
N ASP A 83 -0.42 1.69 -8.79
CA ASP A 83 -1.88 1.56 -8.90
C ASP A 83 -2.54 1.37 -7.53
N LEU A 84 -1.95 0.53 -6.66
CA LEU A 84 -2.43 0.39 -5.28
C LEU A 84 -2.40 1.73 -4.54
N MET A 85 -1.30 2.50 -4.64
CA MET A 85 -1.17 3.79 -3.96
C MET A 85 -2.20 4.82 -4.46
N ASP A 86 -2.46 4.85 -5.76
CA ASP A 86 -3.49 5.72 -6.35
C ASP A 86 -4.89 5.34 -5.84
N ARG A 87 -5.18 4.05 -5.72
CA ARG A 87 -6.42 3.53 -5.12
C ARG A 87 -6.53 3.87 -3.64
N LEU A 88 -5.44 3.76 -2.87
CA LEU A 88 -5.41 4.05 -1.43
C LEU A 88 -5.59 5.54 -1.13
N THR A 89 -5.08 6.42 -1.99
CA THR A 89 -5.18 7.87 -1.82
C THR A 89 -6.45 8.47 -2.41
N GLY A 90 -7.22 7.68 -3.18
CA GLY A 90 -8.44 8.12 -3.85
C GLY A 90 -8.20 9.07 -5.02
N PHE A 91 -6.98 9.14 -5.54
CA PHE A 91 -6.62 9.99 -6.69
C PHE A 91 -7.22 9.46 -8.01
N CYS A 92 -7.53 8.16 -8.08
CA CYS A 92 -8.31 7.57 -9.17
C CYS A 92 -9.80 7.42 -8.77
N PRO A 93 -10.76 8.06 -9.47
CA PRO A 93 -12.19 7.86 -9.21
C PRO A 93 -12.63 6.45 -9.68
N PRO A 94 -13.55 5.78 -8.97
CA PRO A 94 -13.72 4.33 -9.13
C PRO A 94 -14.65 3.94 -10.29
N GLY A 95 -14.05 3.25 -11.27
CA GLY A 95 -14.60 2.02 -11.88
C GLY A 95 -13.99 0.73 -11.28
N ALA A 96 -13.02 0.88 -10.35
CA ALA A 96 -12.45 -0.19 -9.53
C ALA A 96 -13.31 -0.35 -8.26
N LYS A 97 -13.97 -1.50 -8.09
CA LYS A 97 -14.84 -1.75 -6.94
C LYS A 97 -14.02 -2.10 -5.71
N LEU A 98 -14.00 -1.20 -4.73
CA LEU A 98 -13.80 -1.52 -3.32
C LEU A 98 -15.00 -0.95 -2.56
N GLU A 99 -15.99 -1.80 -2.28
CA GLU A 99 -17.10 -1.48 -1.37
C GLU A 99 -16.79 -2.08 0.01
N PRO A 100 -17.27 -1.46 1.11
CA PRO A 100 -17.06 -0.09 1.54
C PRO A 100 -16.06 -0.07 2.72
N LEU A 101 -15.14 0.90 2.73
CA LEU A 101 -14.32 1.18 3.93
C LEU A 101 -15.21 1.72 5.07
N PRO A 102 -14.94 1.34 6.33
CA PRO A 102 -15.80 1.66 7.46
C PRO A 102 -15.93 3.18 7.70
N PRO A 103 -17.08 3.65 8.24
CA PRO A 103 -17.38 5.07 8.36
C PRO A 103 -16.46 5.78 9.37
N LYS A 104 -16.20 7.06 9.08
CA LYS A 104 -15.40 8.02 9.86
C LYS A 104 -15.90 8.19 11.28
#